data_AF-A0A934ZQZ7-F1
#
_entry.id   AF-A0A934ZQZ7-F1
#
_cell.length_a   1.000
_cell.length_b   1.000
_cell.length_c   1.000
_cell.angle_alpha   90.00
_cell.angle_beta   90.00
_cell.angle_gamma   90.00
#
_symmetry.space_group_name_H-M   'P 1'
#
loop_
_entity.id
_entity.type
_entity.pdbx_description
1 polymer ?
#
loop_
_entity_poly.entity_id
_entity_poly.type
_entity_poly.pdbx_seq_one_letter_code
_entity_poly.pdbx_strand_id
1 'polypeptide(L)'
;MKTTVLVVTTVLTLVLVACGKQPAAERATDIAAEPAAAAGDVQQYTCSMHPHYISTDPDGTCPICGMKLVPMARGAGAAANDGAVAVAAEMMQTMGVRTVPATMDSFGRTVRAFGAVQSDERLEHTAVARFEGWIESLAVRAVGDPVAAGTLLYRIYSPELIAAQKDYLNALEVNNPQRIAAVKQRLVSRGMQGSAVNVLMKTRQVIERVPVYAEVAGTVAELSVREGDYVRPGTPILRLQSYSRVWVIASIPEQDVALIRAGMPVRLSIPSAPDAPADGTVDFVYPTIDQRTRTADVRIVVPNNNGQLRPGAYADVSIALDTAPRLSVPTAAILRDSRGAHVIVALGEGRFAAKSVRTGLTASGRTEIVGSLAPGEQVVANGQFLLDSGGESALGLMPLQDTITADTPLSQLPMDTTTVAQIDHFTDMALYFHESLTDGYRIEPSFADPAIALGDQLARRFANSRLAAVIEASQVALRQAKDAATGAPLAAQLARLMVALEPWLLEGAPQHYQQAGVSLFRDRESGQLWLQKTSTPNNPYGAGAAELIDWPAPTAAQSATTESAATNDPHVGHRH
;
A
#
# COMPACT_ATOMS: atom_id res chain seq x y z
N MET A 1 9.63 51.23 36.25
CA MET A 1 9.46 52.41 35.37
C MET A 1 8.67 51.98 34.14
N LYS A 2 7.45 52.53 33.97
CA LYS A 2 6.60 52.70 32.76
C LYS A 2 6.39 51.45 31.88
N THR A 3 5.28 50.69 31.94
CA THR A 3 3.88 50.98 31.52
C THR A 3 3.74 51.68 30.18
N THR A 4 3.11 51.05 29.17
CA THR A 4 2.15 51.71 28.25
C THR A 4 1.25 50.66 27.56
N VAL A 5 -0.05 50.80 27.83
CA VAL A 5 -1.21 50.24 27.13
C VAL A 5 -1.61 51.23 26.03
N LEU A 6 -2.10 50.78 24.88
CA LEU A 6 -2.95 51.64 24.04
C LEU A 6 -4.12 50.86 23.43
N VAL A 7 -5.30 51.14 23.99
CA VAL A 7 -6.65 50.95 23.42
C VAL A 7 -6.98 52.22 22.63
N VAL A 8 -7.55 52.10 21.44
CA VAL A 8 -8.32 53.19 20.81
C VAL A 8 -9.62 52.63 20.26
N THR A 9 -10.70 53.15 20.83
CA THR A 9 -12.12 52.98 20.50
C THR A 9 -12.64 54.36 20.10
N THR A 10 -13.40 54.52 19.00
CA THR A 10 -14.49 55.51 18.82
C THR A 10 -15.15 55.33 17.43
N VAL A 11 -16.43 54.92 17.32
CA VAL A 11 -17.72 55.71 17.32
C VAL A 11 -18.10 56.14 15.87
N LEU A 12 -19.10 55.51 15.24
CA LEU A 12 -20.56 55.75 15.26
C LEU A 12 -21.01 56.80 14.22
N THR A 13 -21.87 56.41 13.26
CA THR A 13 -23.12 57.15 12.94
C THR A 13 -24.05 56.31 12.05
N LEU A 14 -25.27 56.15 12.56
CA LEU A 14 -26.47 55.56 11.97
C LEU A 14 -27.37 56.74 11.55
N VAL A 15 -27.93 56.76 10.33
CA VAL A 15 -29.02 57.67 9.95
C VAL A 15 -30.11 56.89 9.23
N LEU A 16 -31.32 57.00 9.77
CA LEU A 16 -32.59 56.38 9.39
C LEU A 16 -33.60 57.54 9.21
N VAL A 17 -34.17 57.74 8.03
CA VAL A 17 -35.42 58.50 7.75
C VAL A 17 -35.86 58.05 6.33
N ALA A 18 -36.99 57.40 6.01
CA ALA A 18 -38.43 57.48 6.33
C ALA A 18 -39.28 58.12 5.19
N CYS A 19 -40.25 57.31 4.72
CA CYS A 19 -41.56 57.62 4.10
C CYS A 19 -41.71 58.49 2.82
N GLY A 20 -42.10 57.83 1.71
CA GLY A 20 -43.51 57.82 1.25
C GLY A 20 -43.97 58.73 0.08
N LYS A 21 -44.58 58.09 -0.93
CA LYS A 21 -45.59 58.52 -1.94
C LYS A 21 -45.18 58.68 -3.43
N GLN A 22 -45.85 57.83 -4.23
CA GLN A 22 -46.12 57.72 -5.70
C GLN A 22 -46.53 59.01 -6.46
N PRO A 23 -46.80 59.05 -7.80
CA PRO A 23 -47.05 57.95 -8.78
C PRO A 23 -46.47 58.11 -10.23
N ALA A 24 -46.80 57.12 -11.08
CA ALA A 24 -47.03 57.17 -12.55
C ALA A 24 -45.80 57.36 -13.49
N ALA A 25 -45.74 56.86 -14.72
CA ALA A 25 -46.45 55.86 -15.54
C ALA A 25 -45.61 55.68 -16.84
N GLU A 26 -45.93 54.63 -17.62
CA GLU A 26 -45.60 54.35 -19.04
C GLU A 26 -44.83 53.03 -19.24
N ARG A 27 -45.56 51.92 -19.43
CA ARG A 27 -46.15 51.40 -20.69
C ARG A 27 -45.15 50.50 -21.45
N ALA A 28 -45.18 49.22 -21.12
CA ALA A 28 -44.88 48.14 -22.05
C ALA A 28 -46.19 47.38 -22.30
N THR A 29 -46.52 47.20 -23.57
CA THR A 29 -47.78 46.69 -24.11
C THR A 29 -47.97 45.19 -23.91
N ASP A 30 -49.19 44.83 -23.50
CA ASP A 30 -49.76 43.49 -23.43
C ASP A 30 -49.86 42.80 -24.80
N ILE A 31 -49.60 41.50 -24.84
CA ILE A 31 -50.45 40.53 -25.57
C ILE A 31 -50.73 39.36 -24.62
N ALA A 32 -52.02 39.20 -24.31
CA ALA A 32 -52.57 38.15 -23.46
C ALA A 32 -52.52 36.77 -24.14
N ALA A 33 -52.29 35.72 -23.34
CA ALA A 33 -52.64 34.35 -23.67
C ALA A 33 -53.62 33.83 -22.60
N GLU A 34 -54.81 33.46 -23.06
CA GLU A 34 -55.95 32.90 -22.33
C GLU A 34 -55.62 31.55 -21.66
N PRO A 35 -56.25 31.19 -20.52
CA PRO A 35 -56.02 29.92 -19.86
C PRO A 35 -56.67 28.78 -20.64
N ALA A 36 -55.84 27.85 -21.13
CA ALA A 36 -56.32 26.62 -21.77
C ALA A 36 -56.95 25.68 -20.73
N ALA A 37 -58.16 25.23 -21.05
CA ALA A 37 -59.02 24.38 -20.27
C ALA A 37 -58.37 23.04 -19.86
N ALA A 38 -58.76 22.56 -18.68
CA ALA A 38 -58.49 21.21 -18.20
C ALA A 38 -59.04 20.16 -19.19
N ALA A 39 -58.14 19.48 -19.90
CA ALA A 39 -58.47 18.29 -20.66
C ALA A 39 -58.59 17.10 -19.70
N GLY A 40 -59.78 16.54 -19.62
CA GLY A 40 -60.07 15.33 -18.84
C GLY A 40 -59.24 14.13 -19.30
N ASP A 41 -58.83 13.34 -18.32
CA ASP A 41 -58.00 12.16 -18.47
C ASP A 41 -58.77 11.04 -19.21
N VAL A 42 -58.56 10.87 -20.51
CA VAL A 42 -59.24 9.83 -21.32
C VAL A 42 -58.53 8.50 -21.14
N GLN A 43 -59.25 7.45 -20.73
CA GLN A 43 -58.74 6.08 -20.59
C GLN A 43 -58.42 5.50 -21.98
N GLN A 44 -57.20 4.99 -22.16
CA GLN A 44 -56.74 4.41 -23.42
C GLN A 44 -56.77 2.87 -23.38
N TYR A 45 -57.12 2.27 -24.51
CA TYR A 45 -57.27 0.83 -24.71
C TYR A 45 -56.38 0.38 -25.88
N THR A 46 -55.74 -0.78 -25.76
CA THR A 46 -54.83 -1.35 -26.77
C THR A 46 -55.20 -2.80 -27.11
N CYS A 47 -54.73 -3.29 -28.26
CA CYS A 47 -54.92 -4.67 -28.70
C CYS A 47 -53.74 -5.54 -28.26
N SER A 48 -54.00 -6.67 -27.61
CA SER A 48 -52.96 -7.57 -27.07
C SER A 48 -51.99 -8.12 -28.12
N MET A 49 -52.42 -8.22 -29.38
CA MET A 49 -51.58 -8.69 -30.50
C MET A 49 -50.99 -7.56 -31.35
N HIS A 50 -51.52 -6.34 -31.24
CA HIS A 50 -51.04 -5.16 -31.98
C HIS A 50 -50.95 -3.97 -31.01
N PRO A 51 -49.91 -3.93 -30.14
CA PRO A 51 -49.82 -2.95 -29.05
C PRO A 51 -49.74 -1.49 -29.53
N HIS A 52 -49.37 -1.29 -30.80
CA HIS A 52 -49.28 0.02 -31.45
C HIS A 52 -50.63 0.64 -31.82
N TYR A 53 -51.72 -0.13 -31.82
CA TYR A 53 -53.06 0.39 -32.06
C TYR A 53 -53.70 0.80 -30.72
N ILE A 54 -53.83 2.12 -30.51
CA ILE A 54 -54.38 2.71 -29.30
C ILE A 54 -55.69 3.43 -29.65
N SER A 55 -56.76 3.09 -28.95
CA SER A 55 -58.06 3.72 -29.08
C SER A 55 -58.55 4.25 -27.74
N THR A 56 -59.44 5.23 -27.77
CA THR A 56 -60.16 5.75 -26.61
C THR A 56 -61.57 5.17 -26.49
N ASP A 57 -61.98 4.29 -27.41
CA ASP A 57 -63.28 3.61 -27.37
C ASP A 57 -63.20 2.31 -26.53
N PRO A 58 -63.92 2.24 -25.38
CA PRO A 58 -63.89 1.10 -24.47
C PRO A 58 -64.51 -0.19 -25.04
N ASP A 59 -65.35 -0.11 -26.08
CA ASP A 59 -65.98 -1.27 -26.72
C ASP A 59 -65.48 -1.53 -28.15
N GLY A 60 -64.47 -0.78 -28.59
CA GLY A 60 -63.85 -0.94 -29.90
C GLY A 60 -63.19 -2.30 -30.11
N THR A 61 -63.26 -2.80 -31.34
CA THR A 61 -62.50 -3.95 -31.82
C THR A 61 -61.34 -3.50 -32.70
N CYS A 62 -60.22 -4.21 -32.61
CA CYS A 62 -59.04 -3.93 -33.42
C CYS A 62 -59.36 -4.17 -34.91
N PRO A 63 -59.22 -3.17 -35.80
CA PRO A 63 -59.52 -3.34 -37.22
C PRO A 63 -58.51 -4.23 -37.95
N ILE A 64 -57.37 -4.56 -37.32
CA ILE A 64 -56.31 -5.40 -37.89
C ILE A 64 -56.62 -6.89 -37.67
N CYS A 65 -57.07 -7.27 -36.46
CA CYS A 65 -57.27 -8.68 -36.10
C CYS A 65 -58.66 -9.02 -35.53
N GLY A 66 -59.56 -8.04 -35.40
CA GLY A 66 -60.95 -8.21 -34.97
C GLY A 66 -61.17 -8.40 -33.45
N MET A 67 -60.11 -8.41 -32.63
CA MET A 67 -60.22 -8.67 -31.18
C MET A 67 -60.60 -7.41 -30.38
N LYS A 68 -61.34 -7.59 -29.27
CA LYS A 68 -61.76 -6.49 -28.38
C LYS A 68 -60.56 -5.87 -27.67
N LEU A 69 -60.53 -4.54 -27.56
CA LEU A 69 -59.43 -3.80 -26.94
C LEU A 69 -59.46 -3.94 -25.40
N VAL A 70 -58.28 -3.93 -24.78
CA VAL A 70 -58.10 -4.06 -23.33
C VAL A 70 -57.52 -2.76 -22.74
N PRO A 71 -57.93 -2.35 -21.52
CA PRO A 71 -57.51 -1.09 -20.92
C PRO A 71 -56.02 -1.09 -20.56
N MET A 72 -55.31 -0.01 -20.88
CA MET A 72 -53.93 0.18 -20.47
C MET A 72 -53.86 0.65 -19.01
N ALA A 73 -53.10 -0.06 -18.18
CA ALA A 73 -52.93 0.28 -16.76
C ALA A 73 -52.07 1.54 -16.60
N ARG A 74 -52.61 2.59 -15.98
CA ARG A 74 -51.83 3.77 -15.53
C ARG A 74 -51.13 3.43 -14.21
N GLY A 75 -49.81 3.22 -14.27
CA GLY A 75 -48.95 3.17 -13.08
C GLY A 75 -48.83 4.55 -12.44
N ALA A 76 -49.12 4.62 -11.14
CA ALA A 76 -49.03 5.83 -10.34
C ALA A 76 -47.61 6.41 -10.32
N GLY A 77 -47.50 7.72 -10.60
CA GLY A 77 -46.49 8.65 -10.09
C GLY A 77 -45.03 8.18 -10.11
N ALA A 78 -44.43 8.06 -11.29
CA ALA A 78 -42.97 8.08 -11.42
C ALA A 78 -42.48 9.55 -11.40
N ALA A 79 -41.94 9.97 -10.26
CA ALA A 79 -40.96 11.04 -10.25
C ALA A 79 -39.73 10.54 -11.01
N ALA A 80 -39.51 11.11 -12.20
CA ALA A 80 -38.38 10.80 -13.04
C ALA A 80 -37.06 11.28 -12.42
N ASN A 81 -36.01 10.52 -12.74
CA ASN A 81 -34.58 10.71 -12.44
C ASN A 81 -34.06 10.06 -11.15
N ASP A 82 -33.95 8.73 -11.17
CA ASP A 82 -32.82 8.00 -10.60
C ASP A 82 -32.74 6.69 -11.38
N GLY A 83 -31.58 6.33 -11.94
CA GLY A 83 -31.37 5.12 -12.76
C GLY A 83 -31.49 3.81 -11.96
N ALA A 84 -32.62 3.62 -11.29
CA ALA A 84 -32.89 2.50 -10.39
C ALA A 84 -33.59 1.35 -11.14
N VAL A 85 -33.00 0.16 -11.07
CA VAL A 85 -33.51 -1.08 -11.63
C VAL A 85 -34.19 -1.89 -10.53
N ALA A 86 -35.42 -2.36 -10.78
CA ALA A 86 -36.14 -3.26 -9.90
C ALA A 86 -35.91 -4.71 -10.35
N VAL A 87 -35.51 -5.58 -9.41
CA VAL A 87 -35.25 -7.01 -9.66
C VAL A 87 -36.07 -7.85 -8.67
N ALA A 88 -36.75 -8.88 -9.17
CA ALA A 88 -37.53 -9.81 -8.34
C ALA A 88 -36.62 -10.61 -7.40
N ALA A 89 -37.12 -10.95 -6.21
CA ALA A 89 -36.36 -11.60 -5.15
C ALA A 89 -35.81 -12.98 -5.57
N GLU A 90 -36.58 -13.73 -6.37
CA GLU A 90 -36.20 -15.04 -6.90
C GLU A 90 -35.00 -14.91 -7.86
N MET A 91 -34.98 -13.86 -8.68
CA MET A 91 -33.89 -13.57 -9.62
C MET A 91 -32.63 -13.10 -8.89
N MET A 92 -32.77 -12.32 -7.80
CA MET A 92 -31.63 -11.95 -6.96
C MET A 92 -30.96 -13.18 -6.32
N GLN A 93 -31.76 -14.18 -5.93
CA GLN A 93 -31.26 -15.40 -5.30
C GLN A 93 -30.54 -16.32 -6.30
N THR A 94 -31.05 -16.44 -7.53
CA THR A 94 -30.38 -17.21 -8.59
C THR A 94 -29.10 -16.53 -9.10
N MET A 95 -29.07 -15.19 -9.15
CA MET A 95 -27.88 -14.41 -9.51
C MET A 95 -26.82 -14.33 -8.39
N GLY A 96 -27.11 -14.82 -7.19
CA GLY A 96 -26.17 -14.81 -6.07
C GLY A 96 -25.81 -13.42 -5.56
N VAL A 97 -26.72 -12.44 -5.71
CA VAL A 97 -26.49 -11.05 -5.33
C VAL A 97 -26.28 -10.95 -3.83
N ARG A 98 -25.14 -10.36 -3.40
CA ARG A 98 -24.84 -10.12 -1.99
C ARG A 98 -24.55 -8.65 -1.74
N THR A 99 -25.21 -8.08 -0.75
CA THR A 99 -24.96 -6.71 -0.29
C THR A 99 -24.06 -6.71 0.95
N VAL A 100 -23.26 -5.66 1.07
CA VAL A 100 -22.38 -5.39 2.20
C VAL A 100 -22.56 -3.93 2.58
N PRO A 101 -22.66 -3.57 3.86
CA PRO A 101 -22.71 -2.16 4.27
C PRO A 101 -21.38 -1.45 4.00
N ALA A 102 -21.45 -0.19 3.60
CA ALA A 102 -20.30 0.70 3.58
C ALA A 102 -19.86 1.00 5.03
N THR A 103 -18.62 0.68 5.38
CA THR A 103 -18.10 0.77 6.76
C THR A 103 -16.92 1.71 6.84
N MET A 104 -16.73 2.33 8.00
CA MET A 104 -15.54 3.11 8.31
C MET A 104 -14.40 2.14 8.62
N ASP A 105 -13.40 2.08 7.73
CA ASP A 105 -12.22 1.24 7.90
C ASP A 105 -10.97 2.10 7.90
N SER A 106 -9.96 1.69 8.66
CA SER A 106 -8.67 2.38 8.72
C SER A 106 -7.81 1.97 7.53
N PHE A 107 -7.49 2.91 6.64
CA PHE A 107 -6.61 2.66 5.49
C PHE A 107 -5.16 2.95 5.86
N GLY A 108 -4.58 2.09 6.69
CA GLY A 108 -3.18 2.21 7.03
C GLY A 108 -2.27 1.62 5.95
N ARG A 109 -1.15 2.28 5.65
CA ARG A 109 0.00 1.62 5.02
C ARG A 109 1.01 1.24 6.09
N THR A 110 1.58 0.04 6.01
CA THR A 110 2.63 -0.38 6.95
C THR A 110 4.00 -0.12 6.33
N VAL A 111 4.77 0.76 6.96
CA VAL A 111 6.18 0.96 6.61
C VAL A 111 7.01 -0.05 7.38
N ARG A 112 7.87 -0.76 6.65
CA ARG A 112 8.85 -1.67 7.22
C ARG A 112 10.23 -1.05 7.07
N ALA A 113 11.01 -1.13 8.13
CA ALA A 113 12.36 -0.61 8.18
C ALA A 113 13.22 -1.49 9.08
N PHE A 114 14.53 -1.38 8.89
CA PHE A 114 15.50 -1.97 9.80
C PHE A 114 15.94 -0.93 10.82
N GLY A 115 16.22 -1.40 12.03
CA GLY A 115 16.79 -0.58 13.07
C GLY A 115 17.88 -1.29 13.85
N ALA A 116 18.69 -0.50 14.54
CA ALA A 116 19.72 -0.98 15.44
C ALA A 116 19.36 -0.63 16.88
N VAL A 117 19.51 -1.59 17.78
CA VAL A 117 19.38 -1.36 19.23
C VAL A 117 20.60 -0.58 19.70
N GLN A 118 20.38 0.51 20.41
CA GLN A 118 21.39 1.38 21.00
C GLN A 118 21.11 1.57 22.50
N SER A 119 22.16 1.86 23.25
CA SER A 119 22.04 2.28 24.64
C SER A 119 21.33 3.64 24.72
N ASP A 120 20.48 3.81 25.73
CA ASP A 120 19.90 5.11 26.03
C ASP A 120 20.97 6.00 26.67
N GLU A 121 21.51 6.95 25.90
CA GLU A 121 22.55 7.88 26.35
C GLU A 121 22.06 8.78 27.51
N ARG A 122 20.74 8.98 27.66
CA ARG A 122 20.18 9.74 28.80
C ARG A 122 20.30 8.97 30.13
N LEU A 123 20.52 7.66 30.05
CA LEU A 123 20.75 6.80 31.21
C LEU A 123 22.24 6.48 31.42
N GLU A 124 23.11 7.24 30.76
CA GLU A 124 24.55 7.22 30.99
C GLU A 124 24.92 8.18 32.13
N HIS A 125 25.82 7.73 33.01
CA HIS A 125 26.35 8.55 34.08
C HIS A 125 27.85 8.38 34.22
N THR A 126 28.60 9.45 34.01
CA THR A 126 30.06 9.45 34.18
C THR A 126 30.43 9.93 35.57
N ALA A 127 31.12 9.08 36.33
CA ALA A 127 31.71 9.45 37.61
C ALA A 127 33.06 10.12 37.37
N VAL A 128 33.20 11.37 37.83
CA VAL A 128 34.42 12.18 37.72
C VAL A 128 34.98 12.50 39.09
N ALA A 129 36.30 12.58 39.20
CA ALA A 129 36.95 13.06 40.41
C ALA A 129 36.63 14.54 40.64
N ARG A 130 36.21 14.89 41.87
CA ARG A 130 35.96 16.28 42.29
C ARG A 130 37.12 16.91 43.07
N PHE A 131 38.14 16.11 43.36
CA PHE A 131 39.28 16.45 44.19
C PHE A 131 40.50 15.67 43.68
N GLU A 132 41.68 16.12 44.07
CA GLU A 132 42.92 15.42 43.75
C GLU A 132 43.29 14.40 44.82
N GLY A 133 43.93 13.31 44.39
CA GLY A 133 44.36 12.24 45.29
C GLY A 133 44.77 10.97 44.58
N TRP A 134 45.12 9.96 45.36
CA TRP A 134 45.51 8.64 44.88
C TRP A 134 44.39 7.65 45.12
N ILE A 135 43.98 6.92 44.09
CA ILE A 135 43.03 5.82 44.21
C ILE A 135 43.74 4.68 44.92
N GLU A 136 43.27 4.32 46.12
CA GLU A 136 43.89 3.24 46.87
C GLU A 136 43.22 1.90 46.66
N SER A 137 41.89 1.88 46.51
CA SER A 137 41.15 0.64 46.30
C SER A 137 39.97 0.87 45.37
N LEU A 138 39.82 0.03 44.37
CA LEU A 138 38.67 -0.02 43.47
C LEU A 138 37.79 -1.22 43.84
N ALA A 139 36.53 -0.96 44.16
CA ALA A 139 35.56 -2.02 44.41
C ALA A 139 35.06 -2.65 43.09
N VAL A 140 34.98 -1.83 42.04
CA VAL A 140 34.65 -2.24 40.67
C VAL A 140 35.94 -2.53 39.90
N ARG A 141 36.04 -3.71 39.28
CA ARG A 141 37.32 -4.18 38.69
C ARG A 141 37.27 -4.33 37.18
N ALA A 142 36.09 -4.50 36.60
CA ALA A 142 35.95 -4.76 35.17
C ALA A 142 34.77 -4.02 34.54
N VAL A 143 34.89 -3.77 33.24
CA VAL A 143 33.76 -3.40 32.38
C VAL A 143 32.76 -4.55 32.37
N GLY A 144 31.49 -4.25 32.55
CA GLY A 144 30.41 -5.23 32.69
C GLY A 144 29.97 -5.51 34.13
N ASP A 145 30.72 -5.05 35.14
CA ASP A 145 30.32 -5.22 36.55
C ASP A 145 29.01 -4.44 36.83
N PRO A 146 27.99 -5.07 37.46
CA PRO A 146 26.78 -4.38 37.86
C PRO A 146 27.01 -3.58 39.16
N VAL A 147 26.45 -2.36 39.21
CA VAL A 147 26.57 -1.43 40.34
C VAL A 147 25.19 -0.94 40.73
N ALA A 148 24.83 -1.09 42.00
CA ALA A 148 23.61 -0.51 42.55
C ALA A 148 23.87 0.92 43.06
N ALA A 149 22.81 1.73 43.14
CA ALA A 149 22.90 3.05 43.75
C ALA A 149 23.33 2.90 45.22
N GLY A 150 24.33 3.70 45.63
CA GLY A 150 24.93 3.64 46.97
C GLY A 150 25.99 2.56 47.17
N THR A 151 26.31 1.72 46.18
CA THR A 151 27.42 0.78 46.26
C THR A 151 28.75 1.54 46.28
N LEU A 152 29.74 1.04 47.03
CA LEU A 152 31.09 1.60 47.04
C LEU A 152 31.72 1.43 45.66
N LEU A 153 32.24 2.51 45.08
CA LEU A 153 32.97 2.48 43.81
C LEU A 153 34.48 2.37 44.06
N TYR A 154 35.01 3.29 44.87
CA TYR A 154 36.42 3.36 45.17
C TYR A 154 36.72 4.07 46.49
N ARG A 155 37.94 3.91 47.00
CA ARG A 155 38.50 4.70 48.09
C ARG A 155 39.70 5.47 47.59
N ILE A 156 39.83 6.68 48.11
CA ILE A 156 40.83 7.63 47.65
C ILE A 156 41.46 8.34 48.84
N TYR A 157 42.78 8.45 48.78
CA TYR A 157 43.57 9.25 49.70
C TYR A 157 43.76 10.65 49.11
N SER A 158 43.24 11.66 49.81
CA SER A 158 43.33 13.06 49.40
C SER A 158 43.76 13.92 50.60
N PRO A 159 44.97 14.51 50.57
CA PRO A 159 45.44 15.42 51.61
C PRO A 159 44.50 16.62 51.83
N GLU A 160 43.90 17.13 50.75
CA GLU A 160 42.95 18.24 50.80
C GLU A 160 41.67 17.86 51.57
N LEU A 161 41.11 16.68 51.30
CA LEU A 161 39.95 16.19 52.05
C LEU A 161 40.29 15.94 53.51
N ILE A 162 41.49 15.43 53.82
CA ILE A 162 41.94 15.22 55.20
C ILE A 162 42.00 16.56 55.96
N ALA A 163 42.56 17.61 55.35
CA ALA A 163 42.59 18.94 55.95
C ALA A 163 41.18 19.49 56.18
N ALA A 164 40.28 19.36 55.19
CA ALA A 164 38.91 19.83 55.30
C ALA A 164 38.10 19.07 56.37
N GLN A 165 38.35 17.78 56.56
CA GLN A 165 37.75 16.98 57.64
C GLN A 165 38.19 17.47 59.02
N LYS A 166 39.48 17.76 59.22
CA LYS A 166 40.01 18.31 60.48
C LYS A 166 39.36 19.66 60.81
N ASP A 167 39.21 20.54 59.82
CA ASP A 167 38.50 21.82 59.99
C ASP A 167 37.05 21.62 60.44
N TYR A 168 36.37 20.60 59.90
CA TYR A 168 35.00 20.26 60.28
C TYR A 168 34.91 19.72 61.71
N LEU A 169 35.81 18.81 62.09
CA LEU A 169 35.87 18.28 63.45
C LEU A 169 36.16 19.39 64.48
N ASN A 170 37.10 20.29 64.19
CA ASN A 170 37.36 21.46 65.04
C ASN A 170 36.13 22.36 65.17
N ALA A 171 35.35 22.54 64.10
CA ALA A 171 34.10 23.32 64.17
C ALA A 171 33.04 22.63 65.05
N LEU A 172 33.00 21.30 65.09
CA LEU A 172 32.13 20.55 65.99
C LEU A 172 32.54 20.74 67.46
N GLU A 173 33.83 20.85 67.76
CA GLU A 173 34.33 21.11 69.12
C GLU A 173 33.95 22.52 69.62
N VAL A 174 34.03 23.53 68.74
CA VAL A 174 33.62 24.91 69.04
C VAL A 174 32.09 25.03 69.26
N ASN A 175 31.32 24.02 68.83
CA ASN A 175 29.87 23.91 69.04
C ASN A 175 29.05 25.14 68.57
N ASN A 176 29.45 25.76 67.46
CA ASN A 176 28.72 26.87 66.84
C ASN A 176 27.91 26.38 65.63
N PRO A 177 26.57 26.39 65.67
CA PRO A 177 25.72 25.83 64.59
C PRO A 177 25.96 26.47 63.22
N GLN A 178 26.14 27.79 63.16
CA GLN A 178 26.39 28.50 61.90
C GLN A 178 27.74 28.13 61.30
N ARG A 179 28.76 27.99 62.15
CA ARG A 179 30.11 27.59 61.72
C ARG A 179 30.12 26.15 61.23
N ILE A 180 29.47 25.23 61.96
CA ILE A 180 29.36 23.82 61.59
C ILE A 180 28.68 23.70 60.21
N ALA A 181 27.57 24.40 60.00
CA ALA A 181 26.87 24.38 58.71
C ALA A 181 27.75 24.91 57.56
N ALA A 182 28.46 26.02 57.77
CA ALA A 182 29.35 26.60 56.75
C ALA A 182 30.52 25.67 56.39
N VAL A 183 31.15 25.04 57.39
CA VAL A 183 32.27 24.11 57.15
C VAL A 183 31.78 22.80 56.55
N LYS A 184 30.61 22.29 56.96
CA LYS A 184 29.95 21.14 56.32
C LYS A 184 29.69 21.41 54.85
N GLN A 185 29.14 22.58 54.52
CA GLN A 185 28.89 22.97 53.14
C GLN A 185 30.18 23.03 52.33
N ARG A 186 31.26 23.54 52.91
CA ARG A 186 32.59 23.55 52.28
C ARG A 186 33.10 22.13 52.01
N LEU A 187 32.95 21.21 52.96
CA LEU A 187 33.36 19.81 52.83
C LEU A 187 32.62 19.11 51.68
N VAL A 188 31.30 19.31 51.58
CA VAL A 188 30.47 18.79 50.48
C VAL A 188 30.84 19.45 49.14
N SER A 189 31.11 20.77 49.15
CA SER A 189 31.52 21.50 47.94
C SER A 189 32.89 21.05 47.42
N ARG A 190 33.78 20.55 48.28
CA ARG A 190 35.03 19.89 47.90
C ARG A 190 34.86 18.45 47.40
N GLY A 191 33.62 17.96 47.29
CA GLY A 191 33.29 16.68 46.69
C GLY A 191 33.13 15.51 47.66
N MET A 192 33.20 15.73 48.98
CA MET A 192 32.89 14.67 49.94
C MET A 192 31.38 14.38 49.94
N GLN A 193 31.01 13.15 49.62
CA GLN A 193 29.60 12.74 49.57
C GLN A 193 28.94 12.75 50.95
N GLY A 194 27.64 13.07 50.99
CA GLY A 194 26.89 13.17 52.25
C GLY A 194 26.93 11.90 53.12
N SER A 195 27.00 10.72 52.50
CA SER A 195 27.19 9.44 53.20
C SER A 195 28.53 9.40 53.97
N ALA A 196 29.64 9.81 53.34
CA ALA A 196 30.95 9.91 53.99
C ALA A 196 30.96 11.00 55.08
N VAL A 197 30.31 12.15 54.85
CA VAL A 197 30.17 13.20 55.87
C VAL A 197 29.40 12.70 57.10
N ASN A 198 28.34 11.90 56.90
CA ASN A 198 27.58 11.32 58.01
C ASN A 198 28.41 10.30 58.82
N VAL A 199 29.28 9.53 58.16
CA VAL A 199 30.23 8.64 58.85
C VAL A 199 31.19 9.47 59.70
N LEU A 200 31.81 10.51 59.13
CA LEU A 200 32.69 11.44 59.86
C LEU A 200 31.99 12.08 61.07
N MET A 201 30.73 12.49 60.92
CA MET A 201 29.94 13.07 62.01
C MET A 201 29.71 12.07 63.16
N LYS A 202 29.43 10.81 62.83
CA LYS A 202 29.16 9.76 63.83
C LYS A 202 30.43 9.29 64.53
N THR A 203 31.51 9.08 63.78
CA THR A 203 32.77 8.55 64.31
C THR A 203 33.64 9.63 64.96
N ARG A 204 33.47 10.90 64.55
CA ARG A 204 34.34 12.03 64.93
C ARG A 204 35.83 11.76 64.68
N GLN A 205 36.14 10.93 63.69
CA GLN A 205 37.49 10.56 63.30
C GLN A 205 37.72 10.85 61.82
N VAL A 206 38.90 11.37 61.50
CA VAL A 206 39.31 11.64 60.12
C VAL A 206 39.35 10.34 59.33
N ILE A 207 38.73 10.35 58.16
CA ILE A 207 38.73 9.26 57.20
C ILE A 207 39.87 9.53 56.21
N GLU A 208 40.99 8.83 56.38
CA GLU A 208 42.14 8.96 55.47
C GLU A 208 41.82 8.47 54.06
N ARG A 209 41.05 7.36 53.99
CA ARG A 209 40.68 6.66 52.76
C ARG A 209 39.20 6.90 52.48
N VAL A 210 38.89 8.03 51.87
CA VAL A 210 37.52 8.51 51.71
C VAL A 210 36.77 7.59 50.75
N PRO A 211 35.66 6.94 51.18
CA PRO A 211 34.85 6.12 50.29
C PRO A 211 34.00 6.99 49.37
N VAL A 212 33.98 6.65 48.09
CA VAL A 212 33.11 7.24 47.08
C VAL A 212 32.12 6.18 46.60
N TYR A 213 30.84 6.52 46.67
CA TYR A 213 29.71 5.65 46.35
C TYR A 213 29.07 6.04 45.03
N ALA A 214 28.36 5.09 44.41
CA ALA A 214 27.60 5.32 43.19
C ALA A 214 26.36 6.19 43.46
N GLU A 215 26.19 7.27 42.70
CA GLU A 215 25.00 8.13 42.78
C GLU A 215 23.79 7.49 42.07
N VAL A 216 24.05 6.66 41.06
CA VAL A 216 23.04 5.96 40.26
C VAL A 216 23.38 4.47 40.10
N ALA A 217 22.38 3.65 39.80
CA ALA A 217 22.57 2.26 39.44
C ALA A 217 22.87 2.11 37.93
N GLY A 218 23.67 1.11 37.58
CA GLY A 218 24.00 0.80 36.18
C GLY A 218 25.05 -0.30 36.06
N THR A 219 25.47 -0.57 34.84
CA THR A 219 26.57 -1.48 34.52
C THR A 219 27.78 -0.65 34.10
N VAL A 220 28.97 -1.07 34.49
CA VAL A 220 30.20 -0.35 34.15
C VAL A 220 30.47 -0.47 32.66
N ALA A 221 30.30 0.63 31.93
CA ALA A 221 30.56 0.72 30.49
C ALA A 221 32.03 1.05 30.19
N GLU A 222 32.67 1.81 31.08
CA GLU A 222 34.07 2.17 30.95
C GLU A 222 34.71 2.33 32.33
N LEU A 223 35.98 1.92 32.48
CA LEU A 223 36.78 2.11 33.68
C LEU A 223 38.14 2.71 33.30
N SER A 224 38.26 4.02 33.49
CA SER A 224 39.37 4.85 32.99
C SER A 224 40.55 4.96 33.96
N VAL A 225 40.45 4.36 35.16
CA VAL A 225 41.49 4.39 36.20
C VAL A 225 41.78 3.00 36.78
N ARG A 226 42.89 2.88 37.48
CA ARG A 226 43.37 1.69 38.20
C ARG A 226 43.79 2.05 39.63
N GLU A 227 43.93 1.04 40.48
CA GLU A 227 44.47 1.23 41.83
C GLU A 227 45.91 1.76 41.74
N GLY A 228 46.23 2.76 42.55
CA GLY A 228 47.49 3.50 42.53
C GLY A 228 47.46 4.77 41.69
N ASP A 229 46.47 4.95 40.81
CA ASP A 229 46.40 6.11 39.93
C ASP A 229 46.19 7.41 40.71
N TYR A 230 46.88 8.45 40.27
CA TYR A 230 46.68 9.81 40.74
C TYR A 230 45.64 10.52 39.87
N VAL A 231 44.59 11.05 40.49
CA VAL A 231 43.49 11.74 39.82
C VAL A 231 43.47 13.22 40.20
N ARG A 232 42.95 14.04 39.28
CA ARG A 232 42.73 15.48 39.48
C ARG A 232 41.24 15.79 39.32
N PRO A 233 40.76 16.95 39.80
CA PRO A 233 39.41 17.41 39.49
C PRO A 233 39.14 17.37 37.98
N GLY A 234 38.06 16.70 37.59
CA GLY A 234 37.67 16.49 36.19
C GLY A 234 38.20 15.20 35.56
N THR A 235 39.08 14.44 36.22
CA THR A 235 39.52 13.13 35.72
C THR A 235 38.33 12.15 35.70
N PRO A 236 38.00 11.54 34.55
CA PRO A 236 36.97 10.50 34.49
C PRO A 236 37.47 9.25 35.20
N ILE A 237 36.62 8.69 36.07
CA ILE A 237 36.92 7.47 36.85
C ILE A 237 36.30 6.27 36.15
N LEU A 238 34.98 6.31 35.99
CA LEU A 238 34.22 5.24 35.37
C LEU A 238 32.92 5.79 34.77
N ARG A 239 32.36 5.04 33.83
CA ARG A 239 31.06 5.33 33.23
C ARG A 239 30.09 4.21 33.55
N LEU A 240 28.94 4.56 34.11
CA LEU A 240 27.83 3.65 34.38
C LEU A 240 26.77 3.84 33.30
N GLN A 241 26.33 2.74 32.69
CA GLN A 241 25.24 2.72 31.72
C GLN A 241 24.10 1.88 32.27
N SER A 242 22.88 2.44 32.33
CA SER A 242 21.69 1.61 32.56
C SER A 242 21.15 1.09 31.23
N TYR A 243 20.83 -0.20 31.19
CA TYR A 243 20.19 -0.86 30.05
C TYR A 243 18.70 -1.16 30.30
N SER A 244 18.11 -0.60 31.36
CA SER A 244 16.68 -0.77 31.69
C SER A 244 15.74 -0.27 30.60
N ARG A 245 16.24 0.62 29.73
CA ARG A 245 15.59 1.15 28.55
C ARG A 245 16.63 1.23 27.44
N VAL A 246 16.21 0.91 26.23
CA VAL A 246 17.06 0.99 25.04
C VAL A 246 16.37 1.81 23.98
N TRP A 247 17.17 2.33 23.06
CA TRP A 247 16.68 2.97 21.85
C TRP A 247 16.79 2.00 20.70
N VAL A 248 15.82 2.00 19.81
CA VAL A 248 15.93 1.40 18.49
C VAL A 248 15.95 2.55 17.50
N ILE A 249 17.07 2.71 16.81
CA ILE A 249 17.21 3.71 15.75
C ILE A 249 16.83 3.04 14.45
N ALA A 250 15.63 3.37 13.95
CA ALA A 250 15.09 2.83 12.71
C ALA A 250 15.40 3.75 11.53
N SER A 251 15.88 3.18 10.43
CA SER A 251 16.17 3.92 9.20
C SER A 251 14.96 3.89 8.27
N ILE A 252 14.20 4.98 8.26
CA ILE A 252 12.94 5.11 7.50
C ILE A 252 13.22 5.79 6.15
N PRO A 253 12.64 5.31 5.02
CA PRO A 253 12.74 6.00 3.74
C PRO A 253 12.25 7.46 3.78
N GLU A 254 12.93 8.35 3.06
CA GLU A 254 12.63 9.79 3.01
C GLU A 254 11.16 10.11 2.65
N GLN A 255 10.55 9.34 1.74
CA GLN A 255 9.15 9.51 1.32
C GLN A 255 8.12 9.20 2.43
N ASP A 256 8.52 8.46 3.46
CA ASP A 256 7.64 7.97 4.52
C ASP A 256 7.80 8.75 5.83
N VAL A 257 8.99 9.31 6.09
CA VAL A 257 9.29 9.99 7.37
C VAL A 257 8.36 11.17 7.65
N ALA A 258 7.87 11.86 6.61
CA ALA A 258 6.95 13.00 6.76
C ALA A 258 5.62 12.65 7.45
N LEU A 259 5.22 11.38 7.41
CA LEU A 259 4.00 10.89 8.06
C LEU A 259 4.25 10.37 9.48
N ILE A 260 5.50 10.18 9.87
CA ILE A 260 5.88 9.68 11.19
C ILE A 260 5.96 10.84 12.18
N ARG A 261 5.35 10.65 13.35
CA ARG A 261 5.33 11.63 14.44
C ARG A 261 5.73 10.98 15.75
N ALA A 262 6.28 11.78 16.66
CA ALA A 262 6.51 11.35 18.03
C ALA A 262 5.20 10.90 18.70
N GLY A 263 5.29 9.86 19.52
CA GLY A 263 4.15 9.20 20.17
C GLY A 263 3.50 8.08 19.36
N MET A 264 3.88 7.88 18.09
CA MET A 264 3.30 6.79 17.30
C MET A 264 3.72 5.41 17.84
N PRO A 265 2.78 4.45 17.92
CA PRO A 265 3.12 3.08 18.30
C PRO A 265 3.88 2.40 17.17
N VAL A 266 4.84 1.58 17.54
CA VAL A 266 5.69 0.83 16.61
C VAL A 266 5.74 -0.61 17.03
N ARG A 267 5.60 -1.52 16.08
CA ARG A 267 5.80 -2.95 16.32
C ARG A 267 7.20 -3.35 15.90
N LEU A 268 7.89 -4.02 16.82
CA LEU A 268 9.28 -4.43 16.72
C LEU A 268 9.37 -5.95 16.73
N SER A 269 10.31 -6.49 15.97
CA SER A 269 10.71 -7.89 16.03
C SER A 269 12.23 -7.93 16.10
N ILE A 270 12.78 -8.49 17.18
CA ILE A 270 14.22 -8.61 17.39
C ILE A 270 14.57 -10.10 17.31
N PRO A 271 15.16 -10.60 16.20
CA PRO A 271 15.46 -12.02 16.04
C PRO A 271 16.36 -12.60 17.15
N SER A 272 17.25 -11.79 17.72
CA SER A 272 18.12 -12.21 18.83
C SER A 272 17.43 -12.26 20.19
N ALA A 273 16.20 -11.77 20.30
CA ALA A 273 15.42 -11.73 21.54
C ALA A 273 13.91 -11.92 21.24
N PRO A 274 13.46 -13.15 20.95
CA PRO A 274 12.06 -13.43 20.57
C PRO A 274 11.04 -13.10 21.67
N ASP A 275 11.44 -13.18 22.94
CA ASP A 275 10.60 -12.89 24.10
C ASP A 275 10.63 -11.39 24.51
N ALA A 276 11.34 -10.55 23.76
CA ALA A 276 11.40 -9.13 24.04
C ALA A 276 10.06 -8.44 23.72
N PRO A 277 9.79 -7.26 24.32
CA PRO A 277 8.60 -6.49 24.00
C PRO A 277 8.49 -6.23 22.49
N ALA A 278 7.37 -6.64 21.91
CA ALA A 278 7.07 -6.41 20.49
C ALA A 278 6.58 -4.99 20.21
N ASP A 279 6.37 -4.17 21.24
CA ASP A 279 5.84 -2.82 21.13
C ASP A 279 6.86 -1.78 21.61
N GLY A 280 7.00 -0.72 20.83
CA GLY A 280 7.78 0.47 21.13
C GLY A 280 7.02 1.74 20.79
N THR A 281 7.61 2.90 21.10
CA THR A 281 7.01 4.20 20.78
C THR A 281 8.03 5.12 20.15
N VAL A 282 7.65 5.82 19.09
CA VAL A 282 8.49 6.86 18.49
C VAL A 282 8.71 7.97 19.51
N ASP A 283 9.94 8.18 19.95
CA ASP A 283 10.31 9.27 20.85
C ASP A 283 10.71 10.52 20.05
N PHE A 284 11.48 10.32 18.99
CA PHE A 284 12.05 11.43 18.24
C PHE A 284 12.33 11.06 16.78
N VAL A 285 12.09 12.00 15.88
CA VAL A 285 12.44 11.89 14.45
C VAL A 285 13.59 12.86 14.20
N TYR A 286 14.74 12.35 13.76
CA TYR A 286 15.90 13.21 13.52
C TYR A 286 15.66 14.11 12.29
N PRO A 287 16.12 15.37 12.32
CA PRO A 287 15.92 16.33 11.24
C PRO A 287 16.89 16.13 10.06
N THR A 288 17.65 15.04 10.04
CA THR A 288 18.71 14.75 9.06
C THR A 288 18.37 13.53 8.23
N ILE A 289 18.73 13.57 6.95
CA ILE A 289 18.63 12.43 6.02
C ILE A 289 20.05 11.94 5.70
N ASP A 290 20.29 10.64 5.82
CA ASP A 290 21.51 10.02 5.32
C ASP A 290 21.49 10.05 3.77
N GLN A 291 22.46 10.74 3.17
CA GLN A 291 22.51 10.94 1.72
C GLN A 291 22.82 9.66 0.95
N ARG A 292 23.50 8.68 1.57
CA ARG A 292 23.91 7.42 0.95
C ARG A 292 22.76 6.44 0.89
N THR A 293 21.97 6.33 1.95
CA THR A 293 20.84 5.40 2.04
C THR A 293 19.48 6.06 1.72
N ARG A 294 19.42 7.40 1.67
CA ARG A 294 18.19 8.19 1.50
C ARG A 294 17.14 7.85 2.57
N THR A 295 17.62 7.67 3.81
CA THR A 295 16.80 7.35 4.98
C THR A 295 16.93 8.39 6.07
N ALA A 296 15.85 8.62 6.82
CA ALA A 296 15.83 9.39 8.05
C ALA A 296 15.91 8.45 9.25
N ASP A 297 16.61 8.88 10.29
CA ASP A 297 16.67 8.13 11.55
C ASP A 297 15.48 8.49 12.44
N VAL A 298 14.81 7.44 12.94
CA VAL A 298 13.70 7.56 13.89
C VAL A 298 14.07 6.80 15.15
N ARG A 299 14.13 7.52 16.27
CA ARG A 299 14.38 6.95 17.59
C ARG A 299 13.09 6.43 18.19
N ILE A 300 13.10 5.13 18.47
CA ILE A 300 12.02 4.41 19.13
C ILE A 300 12.50 4.00 20.51
N VAL A 301 11.70 4.27 21.53
CA VAL A 301 12.01 3.88 22.90
C VAL A 301 11.35 2.55 23.21
N VAL A 302 12.13 1.64 23.80
CA VAL A 302 11.68 0.29 24.16
C VAL A 302 12.08 -0.01 25.61
N PRO A 303 11.14 -0.43 26.46
CA PRO A 303 11.47 -0.90 27.81
C PRO A 303 12.28 -2.20 27.73
N ASN A 304 13.31 -2.34 28.56
CA ASN A 304 14.19 -3.51 28.60
C ASN A 304 14.37 -4.01 30.03
N ASN A 305 13.26 -4.16 30.76
CA ASN A 305 13.27 -4.56 32.16
C ASN A 305 13.88 -5.96 32.38
N ASN A 306 13.75 -6.84 31.38
CA ASN A 306 14.26 -8.21 31.43
C ASN A 306 15.72 -8.32 30.93
N GLY A 307 16.34 -7.22 30.49
CA GLY A 307 17.73 -7.19 30.02
C GLY A 307 18.01 -8.01 28.75
N GLN A 308 16.97 -8.41 28.01
CA GLN A 308 17.11 -9.23 26.81
C GLN A 308 17.58 -8.43 25.59
N LEU A 309 17.23 -7.15 25.51
CA LEU A 309 17.64 -6.27 24.43
C LEU A 309 19.07 -5.81 24.68
N ARG A 310 19.99 -6.27 23.82
CA ARG A 310 21.40 -5.91 23.88
C ARG A 310 21.71 -4.83 22.84
N PRO A 311 22.37 -3.73 23.20
CA PRO A 311 22.87 -2.76 22.23
C PRO A 311 23.74 -3.43 21.16
N GLY A 312 23.60 -2.99 19.92
CA GLY A 312 24.21 -3.58 18.73
C GLY A 312 23.36 -4.64 18.02
N ALA A 313 22.26 -5.10 18.62
CA ALA A 313 21.33 -6.03 17.97
C ALA A 313 20.53 -5.35 16.83
N TYR A 314 20.09 -6.15 15.85
CA TYR A 314 19.20 -5.70 14.78
C TYR A 314 17.74 -5.89 15.18
N ALA A 315 16.89 -4.96 14.71
CA ALA A 315 15.45 -4.99 14.91
C ALA A 315 14.73 -4.76 13.58
N ASP A 316 13.72 -5.57 13.30
CA ASP A 316 12.72 -5.31 12.27
C ASP A 316 11.65 -4.38 12.84
N VAL A 317 11.39 -3.29 12.15
CA VAL A 317 10.53 -2.21 12.61
C VAL A 317 9.35 -2.10 11.65
N SER A 318 8.14 -2.11 12.21
CA SER A 318 6.90 -1.95 11.45
C SER A 318 6.04 -0.84 12.06
N ILE A 319 5.77 0.18 11.25
CA ILE A 319 5.03 1.38 11.65
C ILE A 319 3.78 1.48 10.78
N ALA A 320 2.61 1.51 11.41
CA ALA A 320 1.35 1.77 10.72
C ALA A 320 1.20 3.29 10.50
N LEU A 321 1.10 3.70 9.24
CA LEU A 321 0.89 5.09 8.83
C LEU A 321 -0.54 5.29 8.34
N ASP A 322 -1.09 6.49 8.54
CA ASP A 322 -2.40 6.91 8.00
C ASP A 322 -3.58 6.01 8.40
N THR A 323 -3.68 5.63 9.67
CA THR A 323 -4.76 4.78 10.20
C THR A 323 -6.11 5.51 10.35
N ALA A 324 -6.30 6.65 9.69
CA ALA A 324 -7.52 7.42 9.79
C ALA A 324 -8.72 6.59 9.27
N PRO A 325 -9.84 6.50 10.03
CA PRO A 325 -11.03 5.80 9.58
C PRO A 325 -11.62 6.56 8.39
N ARG A 326 -11.73 5.88 7.25
CA ARG A 326 -12.31 6.41 6.03
C ARG A 326 -13.43 5.48 5.58
N LEU A 327 -14.44 6.05 4.94
CA LEU A 327 -15.54 5.24 4.42
C LEU A 327 -15.00 4.30 3.33
N SER A 328 -15.40 3.04 3.40
CA SER A 328 -14.93 2.02 2.47
C SER A 328 -16.01 1.05 2.05
N VAL A 329 -15.74 0.43 0.91
CA VAL A 329 -16.47 -0.73 0.40
C VAL A 329 -15.47 -1.82 0.01
N PRO A 330 -15.89 -3.10 -0.04
CA PRO A 330 -15.07 -4.15 -0.65
C PRO A 330 -14.64 -3.72 -2.05
N THR A 331 -13.37 -3.91 -2.42
CA THR A 331 -12.85 -3.50 -3.74
C THR A 331 -13.63 -4.15 -4.88
N ALA A 332 -14.15 -5.37 -4.67
CA ALA A 332 -15.00 -6.07 -5.63
C ALA A 332 -16.32 -5.33 -5.94
N ALA A 333 -16.85 -4.53 -5.02
CA ALA A 333 -18.11 -3.79 -5.21
C ALA A 333 -17.97 -2.58 -6.15
N ILE A 334 -16.75 -2.20 -6.51
CA ILE A 334 -16.48 -1.04 -7.37
C ILE A 334 -16.41 -1.49 -8.83
N LEU A 335 -17.28 -0.91 -9.64
CA LEU A 335 -17.28 -1.02 -11.09
C LEU A 335 -16.54 0.17 -11.68
N ARG A 336 -15.89 -0.04 -12.82
CA ARG A 336 -15.20 0.99 -13.59
C ARG A 336 -15.58 0.86 -15.05
N ASP A 337 -16.14 1.92 -15.60
CA ASP A 337 -16.46 2.03 -17.01
C ASP A 337 -15.89 3.35 -17.59
N SER A 338 -16.27 3.68 -18.82
CA SER A 338 -15.85 4.93 -19.50
C SER A 338 -16.31 6.21 -18.79
N ARG A 339 -17.28 6.14 -17.87
CA ARG A 339 -17.83 7.26 -17.10
C ARG A 339 -17.18 7.42 -15.73
N GLY A 340 -16.30 6.48 -15.33
CA GLY A 340 -15.54 6.52 -14.09
C GLY A 340 -15.86 5.36 -13.16
N ALA A 341 -15.57 5.53 -11.86
CA ALA A 341 -15.87 4.51 -10.86
C ALA A 341 -17.30 4.69 -10.32
N HIS A 342 -18.03 3.59 -10.17
CA HIS A 342 -19.37 3.56 -9.58
C HIS A 342 -19.59 2.29 -8.76
N VAL A 343 -20.61 2.33 -7.92
CA VAL A 343 -21.07 1.16 -7.13
C VAL A 343 -22.58 1.01 -7.29
N ILE A 344 -23.08 -0.22 -7.17
CA ILE A 344 -24.51 -0.48 -7.15
C ILE A 344 -24.99 -0.44 -5.70
N VAL A 345 -25.86 0.52 -5.36
CA VAL A 345 -26.46 0.68 -4.04
C VAL A 345 -27.83 0.01 -4.01
N ALA A 346 -28.10 -0.80 -2.99
CA ALA A 346 -29.40 -1.38 -2.74
C ALA A 346 -30.29 -0.39 -1.97
N LEU A 347 -31.38 0.05 -2.59
CA LEU A 347 -32.35 0.99 -2.02
C LEU A 347 -33.41 0.29 -1.14
N GLY A 348 -33.38 -1.04 -1.09
CA GLY A 348 -34.40 -1.88 -0.45
C GLY A 348 -35.47 -2.37 -1.43
N GLU A 349 -36.27 -3.35 -1.02
CA GLU A 349 -37.40 -3.88 -1.81
C GLU A 349 -37.00 -4.38 -3.22
N GLY A 350 -35.78 -4.90 -3.38
CA GLY A 350 -35.27 -5.36 -4.68
C GLY A 350 -34.91 -4.25 -5.67
N ARG A 351 -34.83 -2.99 -5.22
CA ARG A 351 -34.41 -1.85 -6.04
C ARG A 351 -32.92 -1.57 -5.88
N PHE A 352 -32.25 -1.35 -7.01
CA PHE A 352 -30.81 -1.09 -7.09
C PHE A 352 -30.54 0.14 -7.93
N ALA A 353 -29.61 0.99 -7.52
CA ALA A 353 -29.22 2.18 -8.29
C ALA A 353 -27.70 2.28 -8.42
N ALA A 354 -27.22 2.61 -9.61
CA ALA A 354 -25.82 2.93 -9.84
C ALA A 354 -25.52 4.32 -9.25
N LYS A 355 -24.50 4.40 -8.39
CA LYS A 355 -24.04 5.64 -7.75
C LYS A 355 -22.59 5.86 -8.10
N SER A 356 -22.28 6.97 -8.76
CA SER A 356 -20.90 7.35 -9.07
C SER A 356 -20.12 7.63 -7.79
N VAL A 357 -18.89 7.14 -7.72
CA VAL A 357 -18.03 7.27 -6.54
C VAL A 357 -16.64 7.74 -6.93
N ARG A 358 -16.00 8.46 -6.02
CA ARG A 358 -14.56 8.74 -6.13
C ARG A 358 -13.82 7.77 -5.22
N THR A 359 -12.87 7.03 -5.77
CA THR A 359 -12.08 6.06 -5.00
C THR A 359 -10.79 6.68 -4.48
N GLY A 360 -10.40 6.35 -3.26
CA GLY A 360 -9.14 6.74 -2.63
C GLY A 360 -8.18 5.56 -2.47
N LEU A 361 -7.59 5.43 -1.27
CA LEU A 361 -6.65 4.36 -0.93
C LEU A 361 -7.31 2.98 -1.06
N THR A 362 -6.54 1.97 -1.47
CA THR A 362 -6.98 0.56 -1.51
C THR A 362 -6.04 -0.28 -0.64
N ALA A 363 -6.59 -1.00 0.34
CA ALA A 363 -5.83 -1.82 1.27
C ALA A 363 -6.69 -2.99 1.79
N SER A 364 -6.07 -4.16 2.00
CA SER A 364 -6.72 -5.33 2.60
C SER A 364 -8.05 -5.75 1.93
N GLY A 365 -8.14 -5.62 0.60
CA GLY A 365 -9.35 -5.98 -0.18
C GLY A 365 -10.51 -4.98 -0.07
N ARG A 366 -10.26 -3.80 0.50
CA ARG A 366 -11.21 -2.69 0.59
C ARG A 366 -10.66 -1.44 -0.08
N THR A 367 -11.55 -0.59 -0.55
CA THR A 367 -11.21 0.67 -1.21
C THR A 367 -11.98 1.83 -0.58
N GLU A 368 -11.26 2.91 -0.30
CA GLU A 368 -11.79 4.14 0.26
C GLU A 368 -12.71 4.83 -0.75
N ILE A 369 -13.81 5.39 -0.25
CA ILE A 369 -14.79 6.16 -1.01
C ILE A 369 -14.80 7.61 -0.51
N VAL A 370 -14.51 8.55 -1.41
CA VAL A 370 -14.44 9.99 -1.14
C VAL A 370 -15.74 10.68 -1.54
N GLY A 371 -16.63 10.90 -0.56
CA GLY A 371 -17.69 11.90 -0.65
C GLY A 371 -18.97 11.52 -1.42
N SER A 372 -19.22 10.23 -1.71
CA SER A 372 -20.40 9.81 -2.47
C SER A 372 -21.34 8.84 -1.74
N LEU A 373 -20.88 8.14 -0.71
CA LEU A 373 -21.70 7.19 0.06
C LEU A 373 -21.82 7.63 1.52
N ALA A 374 -22.93 7.29 2.17
CA ALA A 374 -23.05 7.38 3.62
C ALA A 374 -22.64 6.06 4.31
N PRO A 375 -22.11 6.11 5.54
CA PRO A 375 -21.90 4.90 6.35
C PRO A 375 -23.19 4.10 6.52
N GLY A 376 -23.12 2.79 6.31
CA GLY A 376 -24.26 1.87 6.40
C GLY A 376 -25.07 1.68 5.12
N GLU A 377 -24.82 2.46 4.05
CA GLU A 377 -25.42 2.20 2.74
C GLU A 377 -25.04 0.79 2.24
N GLN A 378 -26.04 0.04 1.77
CA GLN A 378 -25.86 -1.33 1.30
C GLN A 378 -25.35 -1.31 -0.14
N VAL A 379 -24.13 -1.79 -0.38
CA VAL A 379 -23.54 -1.90 -1.72
C VAL A 379 -23.47 -3.35 -2.16
N VAL A 380 -23.69 -3.60 -3.45
CA VAL A 380 -23.61 -4.95 -4.02
C VAL A 380 -22.14 -5.33 -4.19
N ALA A 381 -21.70 -6.37 -3.48
CA ALA A 381 -20.34 -6.91 -3.55
C ALA A 381 -20.22 -8.15 -4.45
N ASN A 382 -21.36 -8.77 -4.83
CA ASN A 382 -21.43 -9.88 -5.77
C ASN A 382 -22.67 -9.76 -6.66
N GLY A 383 -22.56 -10.09 -7.95
CA GLY A 383 -23.64 -9.92 -8.95
C GLY A 383 -23.78 -8.49 -9.49
N GLN A 384 -22.87 -7.58 -9.14
CA GLN A 384 -22.90 -6.16 -9.51
C GLN A 384 -22.87 -5.90 -11.02
N PHE A 385 -22.16 -6.73 -11.79
CA PHE A 385 -22.08 -6.60 -13.25
C PHE A 385 -23.40 -6.94 -13.95
N LEU A 386 -24.15 -7.92 -13.44
CA LEU A 386 -25.46 -8.31 -13.96
C LEU A 386 -26.52 -7.23 -13.70
N LEU A 387 -26.36 -6.47 -12.60
CA LEU A 387 -27.23 -5.36 -12.26
C LEU A 387 -26.88 -4.08 -13.03
N ASP A 388 -25.59 -3.86 -13.33
CA ASP A 388 -25.10 -2.70 -14.08
C ASP A 388 -25.44 -2.77 -15.58
N SER A 389 -25.49 -3.96 -16.15
CA SER A 389 -25.79 -4.20 -17.57
C SER A 389 -27.27 -4.07 -17.94
N GLY A 390 -28.15 -3.77 -16.98
CA GLY A 390 -29.60 -3.73 -17.18
C GLY A 390 -30.18 -5.13 -17.39
N GLY A 391 -31.36 -5.39 -16.84
CA GLY A 391 -32.00 -6.72 -16.88
C GLY A 391 -32.23 -7.32 -18.28
N GLU A 392 -32.01 -6.55 -19.36
CA GLU A 392 -32.14 -7.02 -20.74
C GLU A 392 -30.85 -7.68 -21.30
N SER A 393 -29.66 -7.36 -20.79
CA SER A 393 -28.39 -7.95 -21.27
C SER A 393 -27.86 -9.11 -20.40
N ALA A 394 -28.40 -9.28 -19.18
CA ALA A 394 -27.99 -10.35 -18.26
C ALA A 394 -28.36 -11.76 -18.74
N LEU A 395 -29.33 -11.91 -19.65
CA LEU A 395 -29.69 -13.19 -20.26
C LEU A 395 -28.66 -13.70 -21.29
N GLY A 396 -27.70 -12.87 -21.71
CA GLY A 396 -26.63 -13.25 -22.63
C GLY A 396 -25.35 -13.76 -21.97
N LEU A 397 -25.28 -13.76 -20.62
CA LEU A 397 -24.07 -14.06 -19.87
C LEU A 397 -24.32 -15.12 -18.78
N MET A 398 -24.85 -16.27 -19.21
CA MET A 398 -24.52 -17.54 -18.54
C MET A 398 -23.03 -17.85 -18.76
N PRO A 399 -22.36 -18.63 -17.89
CA PRO A 399 -20.96 -18.99 -18.12
C PRO A 399 -20.83 -19.73 -19.47
N LEU A 400 -20.19 -19.08 -20.45
CA LEU A 400 -19.90 -19.59 -21.81
C LEU A 400 -18.95 -20.81 -21.82
N GLN A 401 -18.74 -21.49 -20.68
CA GLN A 401 -17.95 -22.72 -20.64
C GLN A 401 -18.66 -23.89 -21.36
N ASP A 402 -19.98 -23.81 -21.54
CA ASP A 402 -20.76 -24.84 -22.24
C ASP A 402 -20.92 -24.59 -23.77
N THR A 403 -20.38 -23.47 -24.30
CA THR A 403 -20.48 -23.16 -25.75
C THR A 403 -19.19 -23.33 -26.54
N ILE A 404 -18.04 -23.53 -25.88
CA ILE A 404 -16.75 -23.79 -26.57
C ILE A 404 -16.61 -25.28 -26.77
N THR A 405 -16.76 -25.72 -28.01
CA THR A 405 -16.56 -27.11 -28.45
C THR A 405 -15.32 -27.22 -29.33
N ALA A 406 -14.87 -28.46 -29.59
CA ALA A 406 -13.71 -28.72 -30.45
C ALA A 406 -13.90 -28.18 -31.89
N ASP A 407 -15.15 -28.00 -32.32
CA ASP A 407 -15.50 -27.47 -33.64
C ASP A 407 -15.53 -25.93 -33.68
N THR A 408 -15.36 -25.26 -32.54
CA THR A 408 -15.32 -23.80 -32.48
C THR A 408 -14.07 -23.30 -33.23
N PRO A 409 -14.20 -22.43 -34.24
CA PRO A 409 -13.06 -21.85 -34.94
C PRO A 409 -12.15 -21.08 -33.99
N LEU A 410 -10.82 -21.18 -34.16
CA LEU A 410 -9.85 -20.48 -33.30
C LEU A 410 -10.06 -18.96 -33.29
N SER A 411 -10.47 -18.39 -34.42
CA SER A 411 -10.80 -16.96 -34.57
C SER A 411 -12.04 -16.50 -33.79
N GLN A 412 -12.89 -17.43 -33.33
CA GLN A 412 -14.12 -17.14 -32.61
C GLN A 412 -14.01 -17.42 -31.11
N LEU A 413 -12.83 -17.82 -30.63
CA LEU A 413 -12.60 -18.01 -29.21
C LEU A 413 -12.72 -16.66 -28.48
N PRO A 414 -13.35 -16.62 -27.29
CA PRO A 414 -13.44 -15.41 -26.50
C PRO A 414 -12.08 -15.08 -25.88
N MET A 415 -11.30 -14.25 -26.58
CA MET A 415 -9.95 -13.84 -26.18
C MET A 415 -9.98 -12.42 -25.62
N ASP A 416 -9.56 -12.28 -24.36
CA ASP A 416 -9.22 -10.98 -23.79
C ASP A 416 -7.75 -10.64 -24.09
N THR A 417 -7.39 -9.35 -23.99
CA THR A 417 -6.02 -8.87 -24.29
C THR A 417 -4.96 -9.56 -23.42
N THR A 418 -5.30 -9.89 -22.18
CA THR A 418 -4.43 -10.60 -21.24
C THR A 418 -4.15 -12.03 -21.70
N THR A 419 -5.15 -12.73 -22.22
CA THR A 419 -5.04 -14.11 -22.70
C THR A 419 -4.19 -14.18 -23.96
N VAL A 420 -4.34 -13.22 -24.88
CA VAL A 420 -3.48 -13.11 -26.06
C VAL A 420 -2.02 -12.89 -25.63
N ALA A 421 -1.77 -11.96 -24.71
CA ALA A 421 -0.42 -11.72 -24.18
C ALA A 421 0.18 -12.95 -23.47
N GLN A 422 -0.65 -13.78 -22.82
CA GLN A 422 -0.19 -15.03 -22.21
C GLN A 422 0.21 -16.07 -23.27
N ILE A 423 -0.50 -16.11 -24.41
CA ILE A 423 -0.15 -16.98 -25.54
C ILE A 423 1.12 -16.47 -26.25
N ASP A 424 1.34 -15.16 -26.27
CA ASP A 424 2.53 -14.57 -26.90
C ASP A 424 3.84 -15.05 -26.26
N HIS A 425 3.82 -15.50 -25.01
CA HIS A 425 4.98 -16.10 -24.37
C HIS A 425 5.49 -17.35 -25.13
N PHE A 426 4.63 -18.09 -25.84
CA PHE A 426 5.07 -19.21 -26.68
C PHE A 426 5.73 -18.72 -27.98
N THR A 427 5.18 -17.67 -28.60
CA THR A 427 5.76 -17.07 -29.81
C THR A 427 7.08 -16.35 -29.52
N ASP A 428 7.21 -15.73 -28.35
CA ASP A 428 8.45 -15.12 -27.88
C ASP A 428 9.55 -16.17 -27.70
N MET A 429 9.20 -17.38 -27.23
CA MET A 429 10.15 -18.49 -27.16
C MET A 429 10.56 -19.00 -28.54
N ALA A 430 9.64 -19.04 -29.51
CA ALA A 430 10.00 -19.38 -30.89
C ALA A 430 10.99 -18.35 -31.50
N LEU A 431 10.76 -17.06 -31.26
CA LEU A 431 11.67 -15.98 -31.67
C LEU A 431 13.03 -16.08 -30.97
N TYR A 432 13.03 -16.36 -29.66
CA TYR A 432 14.26 -16.53 -28.88
C TYR A 432 15.09 -17.74 -29.34
N PHE A 433 14.45 -18.86 -29.66
CA PHE A 433 15.13 -20.04 -30.19
C PHE A 433 15.69 -19.78 -31.60
N HIS A 434 14.95 -19.04 -32.43
CA HIS A 434 15.43 -18.59 -33.73
C HIS A 434 16.71 -17.75 -33.59
N GLU A 435 16.67 -16.71 -32.76
CA GLU A 435 17.81 -15.81 -32.51
C GLU A 435 19.03 -16.58 -31.98
N SER A 436 18.82 -17.49 -31.03
CA SER A 436 19.86 -18.37 -30.50
C SER A 436 20.52 -19.24 -31.58
N LEU A 437 19.73 -19.77 -32.51
CA LEU A 437 20.23 -20.62 -33.60
C LEU A 437 20.98 -19.82 -34.66
N THR A 438 20.53 -18.61 -34.97
CA THR A 438 21.19 -17.77 -35.97
C THR A 438 22.45 -17.10 -35.45
N ASP A 439 22.45 -16.71 -34.18
CA ASP A 439 23.56 -15.97 -33.56
C ASP A 439 24.56 -16.91 -32.86
N GLY A 440 24.22 -18.18 -32.74
CA GLY A 440 25.12 -19.24 -32.29
C GLY A 440 25.37 -19.25 -30.78
N TYR A 441 24.45 -18.72 -29.96
CA TYR A 441 24.52 -18.77 -28.50
C TYR A 441 23.62 -19.84 -27.89
N ARG A 442 23.86 -20.20 -26.63
CA ARG A 442 23.07 -21.18 -25.87
C ARG A 442 21.86 -20.54 -25.21
N ILE A 443 20.70 -21.18 -25.33
CA ILE A 443 19.51 -20.74 -24.58
C ILE A 443 19.66 -21.01 -23.08
N GLU A 444 19.10 -20.11 -22.29
CA GLU A 444 18.98 -20.27 -20.84
C GLU A 444 17.71 -21.08 -20.53
N PRO A 445 17.79 -22.32 -20.02
CA PRO A 445 16.62 -23.20 -19.88
C PRO A 445 15.51 -22.65 -18.97
N SER A 446 15.87 -21.77 -18.02
CA SER A 446 14.91 -21.15 -17.10
C SER A 446 13.99 -20.13 -17.79
N PHE A 447 14.35 -19.60 -18.96
CA PHE A 447 13.51 -18.65 -19.70
C PHE A 447 12.24 -19.27 -20.29
N ALA A 448 12.21 -20.60 -20.44
CA ALA A 448 11.01 -21.33 -20.87
C ALA A 448 10.00 -21.54 -19.73
N ASP A 449 10.39 -21.39 -18.46
CA ASP A 449 9.54 -21.71 -17.30
C ASP A 449 8.25 -20.88 -17.21
N PRO A 450 8.24 -19.55 -17.49
CA PRO A 450 7.02 -18.76 -17.50
C PRO A 450 6.01 -19.24 -18.54
N ALA A 451 6.45 -19.52 -19.77
CA ALA A 451 5.60 -20.02 -20.84
C ALA A 451 5.05 -21.42 -20.52
N ILE A 452 5.88 -22.30 -19.95
CA ILE A 452 5.45 -23.63 -19.51
C ILE A 452 4.39 -23.52 -18.40
N ALA A 453 4.58 -22.66 -17.40
CA ALA A 453 3.63 -22.49 -16.30
C ALA A 453 2.28 -21.91 -16.77
N LEU A 454 2.30 -20.95 -17.70
CA LEU A 454 1.10 -20.36 -18.29
C LEU A 454 0.29 -21.38 -19.10
N GLY A 455 0.98 -22.30 -19.80
CA GLY A 455 0.32 -23.32 -20.61
C GLY A 455 -0.64 -24.21 -19.82
N ASP A 456 -0.29 -24.58 -18.59
CA ASP A 456 -1.15 -25.45 -17.77
C ASP A 456 -2.47 -24.75 -17.41
N GLN A 457 -2.43 -23.43 -17.19
CA GLN A 457 -3.62 -22.62 -16.93
C GLN A 457 -4.44 -22.42 -18.21
N LEU A 458 -3.80 -22.10 -19.32
CA LEU A 458 -4.46 -21.87 -20.60
C LEU A 458 -5.11 -23.16 -21.15
N ALA A 459 -4.42 -24.30 -21.08
CA ALA A 459 -4.96 -25.59 -21.50
C ALA A 459 -6.22 -25.97 -20.70
N ARG A 460 -6.22 -25.72 -19.38
CA ARG A 460 -7.43 -25.93 -18.55
C ARG A 460 -8.57 -24.96 -18.91
N ARG A 461 -8.25 -23.69 -19.17
CA ARG A 461 -9.24 -22.67 -19.54
C ARG A 461 -9.93 -22.99 -20.87
N PHE A 462 -9.18 -23.59 -21.81
CA PHE A 462 -9.62 -23.86 -23.17
C PHE A 462 -9.74 -25.36 -23.49
N ALA A 463 -9.92 -26.20 -22.46
CA ALA A 463 -9.81 -27.66 -22.54
C ALA A 463 -10.65 -28.32 -23.65
N ASN A 464 -11.79 -27.73 -23.99
CA ASN A 464 -12.71 -28.23 -25.01
C ASN A 464 -12.52 -27.58 -26.39
N SER A 465 -11.37 -26.97 -26.67
CA SER A 465 -11.11 -26.27 -27.94
C SER A 465 -9.85 -26.77 -28.65
N ARG A 466 -9.71 -26.45 -29.93
CA ARG A 466 -8.46 -26.69 -30.70
C ARG A 466 -7.26 -25.96 -30.11
N LEU A 467 -7.47 -24.87 -29.37
CA LEU A 467 -6.40 -24.08 -28.75
C LEU A 467 -5.70 -24.84 -27.62
N ALA A 468 -6.42 -25.68 -26.86
CA ALA A 468 -5.79 -26.51 -25.83
C ALA A 468 -4.74 -27.44 -26.43
N ALA A 469 -5.03 -28.08 -27.56
CA ALA A 469 -4.07 -28.95 -28.25
C ALA A 469 -2.82 -28.18 -28.74
N VAL A 470 -3.00 -26.95 -29.23
CA VAL A 470 -1.89 -26.05 -29.60
C VAL A 470 -1.01 -25.72 -28.40
N ILE A 471 -1.62 -25.36 -27.26
CA ILE A 471 -0.90 -25.01 -26.03
C ILE A 471 -0.13 -26.22 -25.48
N GLU A 472 -0.78 -27.38 -25.36
CA GLU A 472 -0.16 -28.59 -24.84
C GLU A 472 1.03 -29.05 -25.69
N ALA A 473 0.88 -29.05 -27.03
CA ALA A 473 1.96 -29.37 -27.95
C ALA A 473 3.12 -28.36 -27.84
N SER A 474 2.82 -27.07 -27.67
CA SER A 474 3.82 -26.03 -27.46
C SER A 474 4.61 -26.24 -26.16
N GLN A 475 3.92 -26.58 -25.05
CA GLN A 475 4.57 -26.88 -23.78
C GLN A 475 5.51 -28.10 -23.88
N VAL A 476 5.12 -29.14 -24.63
CA VAL A 476 5.96 -30.32 -24.84
C VAL A 476 7.26 -29.92 -25.55
N ALA A 477 7.17 -29.11 -26.61
CA ALA A 477 8.35 -28.61 -27.32
C ALA A 477 9.25 -27.75 -26.42
N LEU A 478 8.66 -26.86 -25.61
CA LEU A 478 9.41 -26.02 -24.66
C LEU A 478 10.12 -26.84 -23.59
N ARG A 479 9.45 -27.84 -22.99
CA ARG A 479 10.06 -28.73 -21.98
C ARG A 479 11.24 -29.49 -22.58
N GLN A 480 11.11 -29.98 -23.81
CA GLN A 480 12.20 -30.70 -24.49
C GLN A 480 13.34 -29.76 -24.92
N ALA A 481 13.06 -28.50 -25.23
CA ALA A 481 14.08 -27.49 -25.55
C ALA A 481 15.02 -27.21 -24.37
N LYS A 482 14.54 -27.34 -23.12
CA LYS A 482 15.37 -27.19 -21.92
C LYS A 482 16.55 -28.16 -21.89
N ASP A 483 16.38 -29.36 -22.43
CA ASP A 483 17.42 -30.39 -22.52
C ASP A 483 18.23 -30.30 -23.83
N ALA A 484 17.79 -29.46 -24.77
CA ALA A 484 18.33 -29.32 -26.13
C ALA A 484 18.76 -27.88 -26.38
N ALA A 485 19.67 -27.33 -25.56
CA ALA A 485 19.91 -25.89 -25.44
C ALA A 485 20.67 -25.19 -26.59
N THR A 486 21.14 -25.90 -27.63
CA THR A 486 21.88 -25.33 -28.79
C THR A 486 21.83 -26.23 -30.02
N GLY A 487 22.04 -25.64 -31.21
CA GLY A 487 22.36 -26.37 -32.43
C GLY A 487 21.23 -27.25 -32.97
N ALA A 488 21.54 -28.34 -33.65
CA ALA A 488 20.55 -29.20 -34.30
C ALA A 488 19.45 -29.74 -33.36
N PRO A 489 19.73 -30.13 -32.09
CA PRO A 489 18.68 -30.49 -31.14
C PRO A 489 17.70 -29.36 -30.83
N LEU A 490 18.19 -28.12 -30.69
CA LEU A 490 17.35 -26.94 -30.47
C LEU A 490 16.51 -26.63 -31.71
N ALA A 491 17.11 -26.71 -32.90
CA ALA A 491 16.42 -26.52 -34.18
C ALA A 491 15.24 -27.50 -34.34
N ALA A 492 15.42 -28.75 -33.92
CA ALA A 492 14.33 -29.73 -33.91
C ALA A 492 13.18 -29.35 -32.96
N GLN A 493 13.48 -28.72 -31.81
CA GLN A 493 12.44 -28.25 -30.89
C GLN A 493 11.77 -26.96 -31.38
N LEU A 494 12.50 -26.05 -32.03
CA LEU A 494 11.92 -24.90 -32.71
C LEU A 494 10.94 -25.36 -33.79
N ALA A 495 11.31 -26.33 -34.62
CA ALA A 495 10.42 -26.86 -35.66
C ALA A 495 9.14 -27.46 -35.05
N ARG A 496 9.25 -28.21 -33.94
CA ARG A 496 8.07 -28.75 -33.22
C ARG A 496 7.19 -27.68 -32.63
N LEU A 497 7.79 -26.64 -32.03
CA LEU A 497 7.07 -25.51 -31.47
C LEU A 497 6.31 -24.75 -32.56
N MET A 498 6.95 -24.54 -33.71
CA MET A 498 6.33 -23.83 -34.84
C MET A 498 5.19 -24.62 -35.48
N VAL A 499 5.31 -25.95 -35.58
CA VAL A 499 4.18 -26.81 -36.00
C VAL A 499 3.02 -26.74 -35.00
N ALA A 500 3.32 -26.67 -33.70
CA ALA A 500 2.27 -26.52 -32.68
C ALA A 500 1.56 -25.17 -32.78
N LEU A 501 2.30 -24.09 -33.02
CA LEU A 501 1.77 -22.72 -33.07
C LEU A 501 1.09 -22.35 -34.39
N GLU A 502 1.40 -23.02 -35.50
CA GLU A 502 0.89 -22.72 -36.83
C GLU A 502 -0.65 -22.51 -36.88
N PRO A 503 -1.49 -23.37 -36.29
CA PRO A 503 -2.95 -23.16 -36.31
C PRO A 503 -3.37 -21.86 -35.60
N TRP A 504 -2.71 -21.50 -34.49
CA TRP A 504 -2.99 -20.26 -33.78
C TRP A 504 -2.54 -19.03 -34.57
N LEU A 505 -1.34 -19.10 -35.16
CA LEU A 505 -0.76 -18.02 -35.96
C LEU A 505 -1.59 -17.72 -37.22
N LEU A 506 -2.10 -18.74 -37.90
CA LEU A 506 -2.81 -18.57 -39.18
C LEU A 506 -4.33 -18.46 -39.03
N GLU A 507 -4.95 -19.18 -38.09
CA GLU A 507 -6.41 -19.18 -37.92
C GLU A 507 -6.89 -18.41 -36.69
N GLY A 508 -6.08 -18.32 -35.64
CA GLY A 508 -6.45 -17.68 -34.37
C GLY A 508 -6.31 -16.16 -34.42
N ALA A 509 -5.06 -15.69 -34.40
CA ALA A 509 -4.74 -14.27 -34.28
C ALA A 509 -3.71 -13.76 -35.32
N PRO A 510 -3.88 -14.00 -36.63
CA PRO A 510 -2.91 -13.58 -37.66
C PRO A 510 -2.64 -12.06 -37.64
N GLN A 511 -3.66 -11.24 -37.38
CA GLN A 511 -3.52 -9.77 -37.47
C GLN A 511 -2.76 -9.19 -36.29
N HIS A 512 -2.83 -9.85 -35.14
CA HIS A 512 -2.04 -9.49 -33.97
C HIS A 512 -0.54 -9.60 -34.30
N TYR A 513 -0.11 -10.71 -34.91
CA TYR A 513 1.30 -10.91 -35.27
C TYR A 513 1.75 -10.07 -36.47
N GLN A 514 0.84 -9.81 -37.43
CA GLN A 514 1.10 -8.86 -38.51
C GLN A 514 1.34 -7.44 -37.96
N GLN A 515 0.50 -6.97 -37.03
CA GLN A 515 0.64 -5.66 -36.40
C GLN A 515 1.87 -5.58 -35.48
N ALA A 516 2.24 -6.68 -34.83
CA ALA A 516 3.45 -6.79 -34.04
C ALA A 516 4.74 -6.78 -34.88
N GLY A 517 4.64 -6.76 -36.23
CA GLY A 517 5.78 -6.72 -37.14
C GLY A 517 6.55 -8.04 -37.20
N VAL A 518 5.91 -9.16 -36.87
CA VAL A 518 6.52 -10.49 -36.96
C VAL A 518 6.28 -11.06 -38.36
N SER A 519 7.33 -11.62 -38.96
CA SER A 519 7.29 -12.31 -40.24
C SER A 519 7.35 -13.82 -40.03
N LEU A 520 6.51 -14.56 -40.75
CA LEU A 520 6.50 -16.03 -40.76
C LEU A 520 7.17 -16.52 -42.03
N PHE A 521 8.20 -17.36 -41.89
CA PHE A 521 8.94 -17.92 -43.01
C PHE A 521 8.85 -19.45 -43.03
N ARG A 522 9.07 -20.02 -44.21
CA ARG A 522 9.16 -21.45 -44.47
C ARG A 522 10.43 -21.77 -45.22
N ASP A 523 11.10 -22.84 -44.82
CA ASP A 523 12.24 -23.38 -45.55
C ASP A 523 11.72 -24.19 -46.75
N ARG A 524 12.16 -23.85 -47.98
CA ARG A 524 11.64 -24.48 -49.20
C ARG A 524 12.00 -25.95 -49.34
N GLU A 525 13.08 -26.40 -48.71
CA GLU A 525 13.55 -27.78 -48.81
C GLU A 525 12.90 -28.68 -47.77
N SER A 526 12.90 -28.26 -46.50
CA SER A 526 12.40 -29.04 -45.37
C SER A 526 10.95 -28.75 -45.00
N GLY A 527 10.38 -27.63 -45.46
CA GLY A 527 9.05 -27.16 -45.07
C GLY A 527 8.96 -26.61 -43.64
N GLN A 528 10.08 -26.51 -42.92
CA GLN A 528 10.10 -26.07 -41.53
C GLN A 528 9.81 -24.57 -41.42
N LEU A 529 8.98 -24.21 -40.44
CA LEU A 529 8.53 -22.84 -40.20
C LEU A 529 9.39 -22.15 -39.14
N TRP A 530 9.59 -20.84 -39.24
CA TRP A 530 10.13 -20.01 -38.16
C TRP A 530 9.55 -18.60 -38.16
N LEU A 531 9.59 -17.95 -36.99
CA LEU A 531 9.24 -16.53 -36.82
C LEU A 531 10.50 -15.68 -36.77
N GLN A 532 10.43 -14.47 -37.32
CA GLN A 532 11.52 -13.49 -37.29
C GLN A 532 10.96 -12.07 -37.32
N LYS A 533 11.60 -11.11 -36.62
CA LYS A 533 11.17 -9.69 -36.60
C LYS A 533 11.70 -8.86 -37.78
N THR A 534 12.73 -9.33 -38.48
CA THR A 534 13.32 -8.62 -39.62
C THR A 534 12.80 -9.14 -40.95
N SER A 535 12.70 -8.27 -41.96
CA SER A 535 12.24 -8.62 -43.30
C SER A 535 13.25 -9.42 -44.13
N THR A 536 14.52 -9.43 -43.74
CA THR A 536 15.57 -10.25 -44.37
C THR A 536 15.58 -11.65 -43.75
N PRO A 537 15.31 -12.72 -44.51
CA PRO A 537 15.23 -14.07 -43.95
C PRO A 537 16.59 -14.55 -43.45
N ASN A 538 16.62 -15.08 -42.23
CA ASN A 538 17.77 -15.78 -41.67
C ASN A 538 17.33 -17.19 -41.25
N ASN A 539 17.73 -18.20 -42.01
CA ASN A 539 17.21 -19.55 -41.88
C ASN A 539 17.92 -20.31 -40.74
N PRO A 540 17.24 -20.69 -39.64
CA PRO A 540 17.85 -21.38 -38.51
C PRO A 540 18.17 -22.86 -38.80
N TYR A 541 17.73 -23.39 -39.95
CA TYR A 541 17.85 -24.80 -40.32
C TYR A 541 18.98 -25.09 -41.32
N GLY A 542 19.64 -24.05 -41.85
CA GLY A 542 20.77 -24.20 -42.76
C GLY A 542 20.73 -23.21 -43.93
N ALA A 543 21.36 -23.58 -45.05
CA ALA A 543 21.49 -22.72 -46.23
C ALA A 543 20.28 -22.77 -47.19
N GLY A 544 19.17 -23.39 -46.78
CA GLY A 544 17.97 -23.54 -47.59
C GLY A 544 17.30 -22.20 -47.91
N ALA A 545 16.68 -22.11 -49.08
CA ALA A 545 15.98 -20.90 -49.52
C ALA A 545 14.73 -20.65 -48.68
N ALA A 546 14.58 -19.43 -48.17
CA ALA A 546 13.42 -19.00 -47.40
C ALA A 546 12.26 -18.54 -48.30
N GLU A 547 11.04 -18.91 -47.93
CA GLU A 547 9.79 -18.41 -48.48
C GLU A 547 9.05 -17.62 -47.39
N LEU A 548 8.68 -16.36 -47.68
CA LEU A 548 7.85 -15.56 -46.78
C LEU A 548 6.38 -16.01 -46.93
N ILE A 549 5.72 -16.29 -45.81
CA ILE A 549 4.29 -16.60 -45.77
C ILE A 549 3.52 -15.31 -45.46
N ASP A 550 2.64 -14.92 -46.38
CA ASP A 550 1.74 -13.79 -46.15
C ASP A 550 0.69 -14.14 -45.09
N TRP A 551 0.47 -13.21 -44.16
CA TRP A 551 -0.58 -13.34 -43.15
C TRP A 551 -1.97 -13.37 -43.84
N PRO A 552 -2.85 -14.32 -43.48
CA PRO A 552 -4.17 -14.44 -44.10
C PRO A 552 -5.04 -13.22 -43.82
N ALA A 553 -5.90 -12.84 -44.77
CA ALA A 553 -6.83 -11.72 -44.63
C ALA A 553 -7.81 -11.92 -43.46
N PRO A 554 -8.27 -10.84 -42.78
CA PRO A 554 -9.17 -10.95 -41.64
C PRO A 554 -10.49 -11.61 -42.04
N THR A 555 -10.92 -12.60 -41.26
CA THR A 555 -12.27 -13.18 -41.40
C THR A 555 -13.33 -12.24 -40.82
N ALA A 556 -14.59 -12.36 -41.26
CA ALA A 556 -15.69 -11.47 -40.83
C ALA A 556 -15.87 -11.37 -39.29
N ALA A 557 -15.49 -12.41 -38.54
CA ALA A 557 -15.49 -12.42 -37.08
C ALA A 557 -14.34 -11.59 -36.45
N GLN A 558 -13.18 -11.52 -37.13
CA GLN A 558 -12.02 -10.72 -36.71
C GLN A 558 -12.18 -9.24 -37.09
N SER A 559 -12.96 -8.93 -38.13
CA SER A 559 -13.28 -7.55 -38.53
C SER A 559 -14.11 -6.80 -37.47
N ALA A 560 -15.05 -7.49 -36.82
CA ALA A 560 -15.94 -6.91 -35.81
C ALA A 560 -15.24 -6.56 -34.49
N THR A 561 -14.22 -7.34 -34.09
CA THR A 561 -13.40 -7.05 -32.89
C THR A 561 -12.42 -5.91 -33.12
N THR A 562 -11.93 -5.74 -34.35
CA THR A 562 -10.96 -4.68 -34.71
C THR A 562 -11.57 -3.28 -34.69
N GLU A 563 -12.86 -3.11 -35.04
CA GLU A 563 -13.57 -1.83 -34.92
C GLU A 563 -13.71 -1.35 -33.45
N SER A 564 -13.80 -2.28 -32.49
CA SER A 564 -13.84 -1.91 -31.06
C SER A 564 -12.48 -1.47 -30.50
N ALA A 565 -11.37 -1.99 -31.06
CA ALA A 565 -10.01 -1.67 -30.64
C ALA A 565 -9.51 -0.32 -31.20
N ALA A 566 -9.94 0.05 -32.42
CA ALA A 566 -9.52 1.29 -33.07
C ALA A 566 -10.04 2.58 -32.39
N THR A 567 -10.99 2.46 -31.45
CA THR A 567 -11.58 3.62 -30.76
C THR A 567 -10.88 3.94 -29.42
N ASN A 568 -9.83 3.18 -29.03
CA ASN A 568 -9.21 3.26 -27.70
C ASN A 568 -7.66 3.33 -27.72
N ASP A 569 -7.08 4.14 -28.60
CA ASP A 569 -5.65 4.49 -28.52
C ASP A 569 -5.45 5.98 -28.17
N PRO A 570 -4.98 6.32 -26.94
CA PRO A 570 -4.70 7.69 -26.56
C PRO A 570 -3.27 8.17 -26.91
N HIS A 571 -2.50 7.43 -27.72
CA HIS A 571 -1.12 7.82 -28.07
C HIS A 571 -0.90 8.09 -29.57
N VAL A 572 -1.72 8.95 -30.16
CA VAL A 572 -1.36 9.66 -31.42
C VAL A 572 -1.07 11.11 -31.09
N GLY A 573 0.17 11.40 -30.73
CA GLY A 573 0.51 12.77 -30.32
C GLY A 573 1.96 13.10 -30.04
N HIS A 574 2.96 12.45 -30.65
CA HIS A 574 4.30 13.05 -30.74
C HIS A 574 5.00 12.64 -32.05
N ARG A 575 4.96 13.55 -33.03
CA ARG A 575 5.95 13.61 -34.12
C ARG A 575 7.07 14.55 -33.67
N HIS A 576 8.30 14.06 -33.69
CA HIS A 576 9.44 14.75 -34.30
C HIS A 576 10.55 13.76 -34.61
#